data_AF-A0A2E8AXX6-F1
#
_entry.id   AF-A0A2E8AXX6-F1
#
_cell.length_a   1.000
_cell.length_b   1.000
_cell.length_c   1.000
_cell.angle_alpha   90.00
_cell.angle_beta   90.00
_cell.angle_gamma   90.00
#
_symmetry.space_group_name_H-M   'P 1'
#
loop_
_entity.id
_entity.type
_entity.pdbx_description
1 polymer ?
#
loop_
_entity_poly.entity_id
_entity_poly.type
_entity_poly.pdbx_seq_one_letter_code
_entity_poly.pdbx_strand_id
1 'polypeptide(L)'
;MGKRISHSLLDPWLGPPLKSLYAVLPIPRRFPPEGIVLTGHVFAILAAVGFAYSTSLWWAGILAAAGILGNHTADCLDGTHARSTGQCRNGGELLDHFTDPLSFSYWLVGISVSCARLDLGLVAVICLYATAVLTNIKAKMIGEFTLARFGPTEFKTLLAVYGIFMTGLVLFSTENPGPEAWTVGCFQLLIVVGILQLLINLWVAVRDVNQHGAPPDTSEWIVNRER
;
A
#
# COMPACT_ATOMS: atom_id res chain seq x y z
N MET A 1 7.80 -16.04 -16.57
CA MET A 1 7.38 -14.92 -15.71
C MET A 1 5.97 -14.54 -16.11
N GLY A 2 5.06 -14.45 -15.14
CA GLY A 2 3.72 -13.93 -15.37
C GLY A 2 3.75 -12.49 -15.89
N LYS A 3 2.78 -12.13 -16.72
CA LYS A 3 2.62 -10.76 -17.18
C LYS A 3 2.22 -9.88 -15.98
N ARG A 4 2.88 -8.73 -15.81
CA ARG A 4 2.50 -7.69 -14.82
C ARG A 4 1.64 -6.66 -15.52
N ILE A 5 0.38 -6.52 -15.11
CA ILE A 5 -0.58 -5.60 -15.72
C ILE A 5 -1.13 -4.69 -14.64
N SER A 6 -0.89 -3.38 -14.78
CA SER A 6 -1.52 -2.38 -13.92
C SER A 6 -2.70 -1.74 -14.67
N HIS A 7 -3.87 -1.74 -14.04
CA HIS A 7 -5.02 -0.96 -14.48
C HIS A 7 -5.20 0.33 -13.65
N SER A 8 -4.21 0.68 -12.82
CA SER A 8 -4.23 1.89 -12.00
C SER A 8 -4.54 3.13 -12.83
N LEU A 9 -5.37 3.99 -12.26
CA LEU A 9 -5.77 5.26 -12.85
C LEU A 9 -4.63 6.28 -12.79
N LEU A 10 -3.80 6.22 -11.73
CA LEU A 10 -2.77 7.19 -11.44
C LEU A 10 -1.36 6.76 -11.86
N ASP A 11 -1.08 5.46 -11.97
CA ASP A 11 0.24 4.95 -12.39
C ASP A 11 0.77 5.59 -13.69
N PRO A 12 -0.05 5.81 -14.75
CA PRO A 12 0.43 6.44 -15.97
C PRO A 12 0.95 7.86 -15.77
N TRP A 13 0.49 8.55 -14.73
CA TRP A 13 0.78 9.95 -14.45
C TRP A 13 1.84 10.11 -13.36
N LEU A 14 1.81 9.25 -12.33
CA LEU A 14 2.73 9.31 -11.19
C LEU A 14 3.97 8.43 -11.37
N GLY A 15 3.83 7.27 -12.03
CA GLY A 15 4.92 6.33 -12.21
C GLY A 15 6.10 6.90 -13.02
N PRO A 16 5.88 7.48 -14.22
CA PRO A 16 6.97 8.05 -15.02
C PRO A 16 7.78 9.15 -14.31
N PRO A 17 7.17 10.19 -13.68
CA PRO A 17 7.95 11.21 -13.00
C PRO A 17 8.67 10.67 -11.76
N LEU A 18 8.09 9.74 -11.00
CA LEU A 18 8.80 9.14 -9.86
C LEU A 18 10.01 8.32 -10.32
N LYS A 19 9.88 7.55 -11.40
CA LYS A 19 10.99 6.79 -11.98
C LYS A 19 12.07 7.68 -12.59
N SER A 20 11.71 8.86 -13.12
CA SER A 20 12.70 9.79 -13.68
C SER A 20 13.64 10.35 -12.61
N LEU A 21 13.20 10.41 -11.33
CA LEU A 21 14.07 10.77 -10.20
C LEU A 21 15.28 9.84 -10.08
N TYR A 22 15.18 8.59 -10.52
CA TYR A 22 16.31 7.65 -10.52
C TYR A 22 17.53 8.19 -11.28
N ALA A 23 17.31 8.98 -12.34
CA ALA A 23 18.39 9.53 -13.16
C ALA A 23 19.19 10.63 -12.44
N VAL A 24 18.60 11.29 -11.44
CA VAL A 24 19.22 12.41 -10.71
C VAL A 24 19.63 12.04 -9.29
N LEU A 25 19.07 10.97 -8.72
CA LEU A 25 19.41 10.50 -7.39
C LEU A 25 20.73 9.71 -7.40
N PRO A 26 21.73 10.06 -6.57
CA PRO A 26 23.03 9.41 -6.55
C PRO A 26 23.01 8.09 -5.78
N ILE A 27 22.16 7.13 -6.20
CA ILE A 27 22.07 5.80 -5.55
C ILE A 27 23.26 4.94 -6.02
N PRO A 28 24.17 4.52 -5.13
CA PRO A 28 25.34 3.73 -5.53
C PRO A 28 24.93 2.40 -6.16
N ARG A 29 25.59 1.97 -7.24
CA ARG A 29 25.27 0.69 -7.92
C ARG A 29 25.44 -0.56 -7.04
N ARG A 30 26.19 -0.46 -5.94
CA ARG A 30 26.40 -1.55 -4.97
C ARG A 30 25.38 -1.55 -3.84
N PHE A 31 24.56 -0.50 -3.73
CA PHE A 31 23.47 -0.47 -2.77
C PHE A 31 22.44 -1.54 -3.18
N PRO A 32 21.95 -2.36 -2.25
CA PRO A 32 20.95 -3.37 -2.59
C PRO A 32 19.58 -2.70 -2.81
N PRO A 33 18.77 -3.15 -3.79
CA PRO A 33 17.36 -2.74 -3.92
C PRO A 33 16.57 -2.93 -2.63
N GLU A 34 16.87 -3.99 -1.87
CA GLU A 34 16.27 -4.26 -0.56
C GLU A 34 16.54 -3.14 0.47
N GLY A 35 17.66 -2.40 0.33
CA GLY A 35 17.94 -1.21 1.13
C GLY A 35 17.06 -0.02 0.76
N ILE A 36 16.62 0.06 -0.50
CA ILE A 36 15.65 1.08 -0.96
C ILE A 36 14.27 0.75 -0.38
N VAL A 37 13.87 -0.53 -0.41
CA VAL A 37 12.65 -1.02 0.26
C VAL A 37 12.65 -0.63 1.74
N LEU A 38 13.74 -0.91 2.46
CA LEU A 38 13.88 -0.52 3.88
C LEU A 38 13.75 0.99 4.08
N THR A 39 14.34 1.80 3.20
CA THR A 39 14.22 3.26 3.24
C THR A 39 12.77 3.70 3.05
N GLY A 40 12.05 3.07 2.12
CA GLY A 40 10.61 3.28 1.94
C GLY A 40 9.82 2.94 3.20
N HIS A 41 10.21 1.89 3.93
CA HIS A 41 9.56 1.49 5.17
C HIS A 41 9.80 2.49 6.31
N VAL A 42 10.98 3.10 6.38
CA VAL A 42 11.26 4.20 7.32
C VAL A 42 10.32 5.38 7.04
N PHE A 43 10.14 5.76 5.76
CA PHE A 43 9.18 6.78 5.38
C PHE A 43 7.73 6.39 5.71
N ALA A 44 7.37 5.12 5.58
CA ALA A 44 6.05 4.63 5.99
C ALA A 44 5.82 4.80 7.51
N ILE A 45 6.83 4.53 8.33
CA ILE A 45 6.78 4.75 9.78
C ILE A 45 6.63 6.24 10.10
N LEU A 46 7.39 7.12 9.43
CA LEU A 46 7.23 8.57 9.58
C LEU A 46 5.82 9.02 9.23
N ALA A 47 5.23 8.47 8.16
CA ALA A 47 3.87 8.77 7.79
C ALA A 47 2.84 8.31 8.84
N ALA A 48 3.03 7.12 9.42
CA ALA A 48 2.18 6.62 10.50
C ALA A 48 2.25 7.49 11.75
N VAL A 49 3.44 7.96 12.12
CA VAL A 49 3.63 8.95 13.19
C VAL A 49 2.92 10.26 12.84
N GLY A 50 3.05 10.74 11.60
CA GLY A 50 2.32 11.91 11.11
C GLY A 50 0.80 11.75 11.25
N PHE A 51 0.25 10.60 10.85
CA PHE A 51 -1.18 10.34 11.05
C PHE A 51 -1.58 10.30 12.52
N ALA A 52 -0.81 9.66 13.40
CA ALA A 52 -1.11 9.56 14.83
C ALA A 52 -1.31 10.92 15.51
N TYR A 53 -0.63 11.97 15.02
CA TYR A 53 -0.76 13.33 15.54
C TYR A 53 -1.56 14.27 14.63
N SER A 54 -2.14 13.78 13.52
CA SER A 54 -2.78 14.60 12.49
C SER A 54 -4.03 15.37 12.92
N THR A 55 -4.64 14.98 14.04
CA THR A 55 -5.81 15.66 14.64
C THR A 55 -5.43 16.74 15.65
N SER A 56 -4.19 16.74 16.13
CA SER A 56 -3.72 17.63 17.21
C SER A 56 -2.66 18.62 16.76
N LEU A 57 -1.84 18.26 15.77
CA LEU A 57 -0.73 19.07 15.28
C LEU A 57 -0.87 19.30 13.78
N TRP A 58 -0.94 20.56 13.36
CA TRP A 58 -1.13 20.91 11.95
C TRP A 58 -0.04 20.32 11.04
N TRP A 59 1.22 20.37 11.47
CA TRP A 59 2.35 19.90 10.67
C TRP A 59 2.38 18.37 10.54
N ALA A 60 1.69 17.64 11.43
CA ALA A 60 1.72 16.18 11.42
C ALA A 60 1.02 15.60 10.18
N GLY A 61 -0.01 16.28 9.66
CA GLY A 61 -0.62 15.93 8.38
C GLY A 61 0.34 16.10 7.19
N ILE A 62 1.20 17.12 7.22
CA ILE A 62 2.27 17.31 6.23
C ILE A 62 3.32 16.21 6.35
N LEU A 63 3.72 15.84 7.57
CA LEU A 63 4.63 14.72 7.80
C LEU A 63 4.05 13.41 7.25
N ALA A 64 2.74 13.18 7.45
CA ALA A 64 2.03 12.03 6.89
C ALA A 64 2.13 11.99 5.37
N ALA A 65 1.79 13.09 4.70
CA ALA A 65 1.85 13.20 3.24
C ALA A 65 3.28 13.03 2.71
N ALA A 66 4.27 13.70 3.31
CA ALA A 66 5.68 13.60 2.92
C ALA A 66 6.22 12.18 3.10
N GLY A 67 5.87 11.50 4.19
CA GLY A 67 6.24 10.11 4.42
C GLY A 67 5.62 9.15 3.40
N ILE A 68 4.35 9.33 3.02
CA ILE A 68 3.73 8.51 1.97
C ILE A 68 4.43 8.74 0.62
N LEU A 69 4.70 10.00 0.27
CA LEU A 69 5.42 10.33 -0.97
C LEU A 69 6.83 9.72 -0.99
N GLY A 70 7.55 9.77 0.13
CA GLY A 70 8.86 9.13 0.29
C GLY A 70 8.78 7.61 0.13
N ASN A 71 7.80 6.96 0.77
CA ASN A 71 7.56 5.53 0.63
C ASN A 71 7.25 5.14 -0.82
N HIS A 72 6.32 5.85 -1.47
CA HIS A 72 5.93 5.57 -2.86
C HIS A 72 7.07 5.82 -3.85
N THR A 73 7.91 6.83 -3.58
CA THR A 73 9.12 7.07 -4.37
C THR A 73 10.08 5.89 -4.24
N ALA A 74 10.36 5.42 -3.03
CA ALA A 74 11.25 4.27 -2.82
C ALA A 74 10.73 3.01 -3.53
N ASP A 75 9.44 2.72 -3.41
CA ASP A 75 8.68 1.65 -4.09
C ASP A 75 8.73 1.75 -5.63
N CYS A 76 8.78 2.95 -6.21
CA CYS A 76 8.99 3.09 -7.65
C CYS A 76 10.46 2.88 -8.07
N LEU A 77 11.40 3.18 -7.18
CA LEU A 77 12.82 3.24 -7.47
C LEU A 77 13.55 1.92 -7.22
N ASP A 78 13.09 1.06 -6.32
CA ASP A 78 13.76 -0.19 -5.96
C ASP A 78 13.86 -1.15 -7.16
N GLY A 79 12.76 -1.41 -7.88
CA GLY A 79 12.73 -2.25 -9.06
C GLY A 79 13.43 -1.58 -10.24
N THR A 80 13.40 -0.25 -10.31
CA THR A 80 14.16 0.52 -11.30
C THR A 80 15.65 0.34 -11.07
N HIS A 81 16.10 0.48 -9.83
CA HIS A 81 17.48 0.25 -9.42
C HIS A 81 17.91 -1.19 -9.69
N ALA A 82 17.09 -2.18 -9.32
CA ALA A 82 17.37 -3.59 -9.54
C ALA A 82 17.60 -3.90 -11.03
N ARG A 83 16.74 -3.38 -11.93
CA ARG A 83 16.89 -3.56 -13.38
C ARG A 83 18.11 -2.84 -13.94
N SER A 84 18.35 -1.60 -13.51
CA SER A 84 19.47 -0.78 -14.00
C SER A 84 20.85 -1.25 -13.49
N THR A 85 20.89 -2.02 -12.41
CA THR A 85 22.13 -2.53 -11.80
C THR A 85 22.32 -4.04 -11.97
N GLY A 86 21.35 -4.76 -12.55
CA GLY A 86 21.42 -6.22 -12.71
C GLY A 86 21.25 -6.99 -11.39
N GLN A 87 20.56 -6.41 -10.40
CA GLN A 87 20.36 -6.99 -9.07
C GLN A 87 18.97 -7.62 -8.87
N CYS A 88 18.22 -7.88 -9.94
CA CYS A 88 16.91 -8.54 -9.84
C CYS A 88 17.02 -9.96 -9.27
N ARG A 89 16.23 -10.27 -8.24
CA ARG A 89 16.16 -11.59 -7.61
C ARG A 89 14.82 -11.80 -6.89
N ASN A 90 14.43 -13.06 -6.74
CA ASN A 90 13.16 -13.45 -6.10
C ASN A 90 13.04 -12.93 -4.66
N GLY A 91 14.14 -12.88 -3.90
CA GLY A 91 14.13 -12.36 -2.52
C GLY A 91 13.77 -10.88 -2.45
N GLY A 92 14.19 -10.08 -3.45
CA GLY A 92 13.83 -8.67 -3.54
C GLY A 92 12.36 -8.47 -3.86
N GLU A 93 11.83 -9.22 -4.84
CA GLU A 93 10.40 -9.20 -5.18
C GLU A 93 9.50 -9.66 -4.02
N LEU A 94 9.92 -10.69 -3.28
CA LEU A 94 9.23 -11.13 -2.07
C LEU A 94 9.18 -10.03 -1.02
N LEU A 95 10.31 -9.38 -0.76
CA LEU A 95 10.41 -8.36 0.28
C LEU A 95 9.55 -7.14 -0.06
N ASP A 96 9.65 -6.65 -1.30
CA ASP A 96 8.84 -5.55 -1.84
C ASP A 96 7.33 -5.82 -1.63
N HIS A 97 6.82 -6.91 -2.20
CA HIS A 97 5.41 -7.28 -2.09
C HIS A 97 4.94 -7.57 -0.65
N PHE A 98 5.82 -8.06 0.22
CA PHE A 98 5.49 -8.29 1.63
C PHE A 98 5.39 -6.98 2.42
N THR A 99 6.29 -6.03 2.16
CA THR A 99 6.37 -4.77 2.91
C THR A 99 5.30 -3.75 2.50
N ASP A 100 4.75 -3.86 1.29
CA ASP A 100 3.70 -2.99 0.79
C ASP A 100 2.44 -2.94 1.69
N PRO A 101 1.71 -4.06 1.93
CA PRO A 101 0.56 -4.06 2.83
C PRO A 101 0.94 -3.73 4.28
N LEU A 102 2.19 -3.99 4.68
CA LEU A 102 2.68 -3.62 5.99
C LEU A 102 2.81 -2.09 6.15
N SER A 103 3.25 -1.38 5.11
CA SER A 103 3.31 0.09 5.09
C SER A 103 1.91 0.71 5.28
N PHE A 104 0.93 0.23 4.52
CA PHE A 104 -0.47 0.67 4.68
C PHE A 104 -1.01 0.37 6.08
N SER A 105 -0.63 -0.77 6.67
CA SER A 105 -1.05 -1.12 8.03
C SER A 105 -0.58 -0.09 9.05
N TYR A 106 0.65 0.39 8.95
CA TYR A 106 1.17 1.43 9.83
C TYR A 106 0.34 2.70 9.73
N TRP A 107 -0.04 3.11 8.51
CA TRP A 107 -0.82 4.31 8.27
C TRP A 107 -2.23 4.21 8.86
N LEU A 108 -2.91 3.06 8.65
CA LEU A 108 -4.24 2.82 9.20
C LEU A 108 -4.21 2.78 10.73
N VAL A 109 -3.17 2.20 11.32
CA VAL A 109 -2.94 2.26 12.78
C VAL A 109 -2.74 3.71 13.22
N GLY A 110 -1.89 4.48 12.54
CA GLY A 110 -1.70 5.91 12.83
C GLY A 110 -3.00 6.71 12.83
N ILE A 111 -3.84 6.53 11.80
CA ILE A 111 -5.16 7.17 11.70
C ILE A 111 -6.07 6.73 12.85
N SER A 112 -6.06 5.44 13.20
CA SER A 112 -6.87 4.92 14.30
C SER A 112 -6.44 5.47 15.67
N VAL A 113 -5.14 5.71 15.87
CA VAL A 113 -4.59 6.34 17.08
C VAL A 113 -5.04 7.80 17.17
N SER A 114 -5.02 8.55 16.06
CA SER A 114 -5.36 9.98 16.07
C SER A 114 -6.81 10.29 16.40
N CYS A 115 -7.70 9.30 16.32
CA CYS A 115 -9.09 9.42 16.73
C CYS A 115 -9.50 8.48 17.88
N ALA A 116 -8.53 7.83 18.54
CA ALA A 116 -8.74 6.87 19.62
C ALA A 116 -9.71 5.71 19.27
N ARG A 117 -9.69 5.26 18.02
CA ARG A 117 -10.54 4.17 17.48
C ARG A 117 -9.71 3.00 16.96
N LEU A 118 -8.90 2.39 17.82
CA LEU A 118 -8.11 1.20 17.48
C LEU A 118 -8.98 0.03 17.02
N ASP A 119 -10.24 -0.04 17.46
CA ASP A 119 -11.25 -0.97 16.96
C ASP A 119 -11.47 -0.84 15.45
N LEU A 120 -11.62 0.40 14.95
CA LEU A 120 -11.72 0.66 13.52
C LEU A 120 -10.39 0.37 12.79
N GLY A 121 -9.27 0.67 13.44
CA GLY A 121 -7.94 0.32 12.95
C GLY A 121 -7.78 -1.18 12.66
N LEU A 122 -8.21 -2.02 13.60
CA LEU A 122 -8.18 -3.48 13.45
C LEU A 122 -9.02 -3.94 12.25
N VAL A 123 -10.24 -3.42 12.10
CA VAL A 123 -11.11 -3.76 10.96
C VAL A 123 -10.47 -3.35 9.64
N ALA A 124 -9.91 -2.14 9.57
CA ALA A 124 -9.25 -1.64 8.37
C ALA A 124 -8.04 -2.50 7.97
N VAL A 125 -7.19 -2.87 8.94
CA VAL A 125 -6.02 -3.73 8.72
C VAL A 125 -6.43 -5.13 8.27
N ILE A 126 -7.46 -5.73 8.89
CA ILE A 126 -7.97 -7.04 8.48
C ILE A 126 -8.47 -6.98 7.02
N CYS A 127 -9.24 -5.95 6.67
CA CYS A 127 -9.74 -5.75 5.31
C CYS A 127 -8.60 -5.58 4.29
N LEU A 128 -7.56 -4.81 4.64
CA LEU A 128 -6.36 -4.63 3.85
C LEU A 128 -5.62 -5.96 3.60
N TYR A 129 -5.34 -6.73 4.65
CA TYR A 129 -4.66 -8.01 4.50
C TYR A 129 -5.49 -9.05 3.76
N ALA A 130 -6.81 -9.08 3.97
CA ALA A 130 -7.71 -9.93 3.18
C ALA A 130 -7.62 -9.59 1.68
N THR A 131 -7.54 -8.30 1.34
CA THR A 131 -7.34 -7.84 -0.04
C THR A 131 -5.97 -8.26 -0.59
N ALA A 132 -4.90 -8.05 0.18
CA ALA A 132 -3.55 -8.43 -0.23
C ALA A 132 -3.39 -9.94 -0.44
N VAL A 133 -3.95 -10.75 0.46
CA VAL A 133 -3.97 -12.22 0.36
C VAL A 133 -4.76 -12.66 -0.87
N LEU A 134 -5.95 -12.11 -1.09
CA LEU A 134 -6.76 -12.42 -2.26
C LEU A 134 -6.01 -12.12 -3.58
N THR A 135 -5.38 -10.94 -3.69
CA THR A 135 -4.59 -10.58 -4.88
C THR A 135 -3.44 -11.56 -5.12
N ASN A 136 -2.70 -11.94 -4.07
CA ASN A 136 -1.58 -12.89 -4.18
C ASN A 136 -2.04 -14.30 -4.54
N ILE A 137 -3.13 -14.80 -3.93
CA ILE A 137 -3.69 -16.12 -4.26
C ILE A 137 -4.17 -16.13 -5.72
N LYS A 138 -4.93 -15.13 -6.14
CA LYS A 138 -5.39 -14.99 -7.53
C LYS A 138 -4.20 -15.01 -8.50
N ALA A 139 -3.17 -14.22 -8.22
CA ALA A 139 -1.97 -14.15 -9.06
C ALA A 139 -1.25 -15.50 -9.15
N LYS A 140 -1.15 -16.24 -8.03
CA LYS A 140 -0.59 -17.59 -8.02
C LYS A 140 -1.39 -18.58 -8.87
N MET A 141 -2.72 -18.53 -8.81
CA MET A 141 -3.61 -19.47 -9.51
C MET A 141 -3.71 -19.22 -11.02
N ILE A 142 -3.65 -17.95 -11.44
CA ILE A 142 -3.75 -17.54 -12.86
C ILE A 142 -2.37 -17.44 -13.52
N GLY A 143 -1.31 -17.20 -12.74
CA GLY A 143 0.03 -16.93 -13.26
C GLY A 143 0.22 -15.51 -13.79
N GLU A 144 -0.72 -14.60 -13.51
CA GLU A 144 -0.65 -13.18 -13.88
C GLU A 144 -0.88 -12.29 -12.66
N PHE A 145 -0.06 -11.25 -12.52
CA PHE A 145 -0.23 -10.27 -11.45
C PHE A 145 -0.95 -9.03 -12.01
N THR A 146 -2.20 -8.83 -11.57
CA THR A 146 -3.07 -7.75 -12.03
C THR A 146 -3.40 -6.81 -10.88
N LEU A 147 -3.15 -5.51 -11.07
CA LEU A 147 -3.58 -4.48 -10.13
C LEU A 147 -4.92 -3.91 -10.58
N ALA A 148 -5.83 -3.73 -9.60
CA ALA A 148 -7.13 -3.10 -9.82
C ALA A 148 -6.98 -1.62 -10.19
N ARG A 149 -8.06 -1.03 -10.74
CA ARG A 149 -8.10 0.40 -11.06
C ARG A 149 -7.88 1.30 -9.84
N PHE A 150 -8.46 0.91 -8.71
CA PHE A 150 -8.17 1.52 -7.42
C PHE A 150 -7.31 0.56 -6.62
N GLY A 151 -5.99 0.73 -6.76
CA GLY A 151 -4.98 -0.13 -6.18
C GLY A 151 -4.07 0.63 -5.19
N PRO A 152 -2.85 0.14 -4.97
CA PRO A 152 -1.90 0.74 -4.03
C PRO A 152 -1.60 2.21 -4.33
N THR A 153 -1.41 2.58 -5.60
CA THR A 153 -1.09 3.97 -6.00
C THR A 153 -2.22 4.94 -5.69
N GLU A 154 -3.46 4.58 -6.03
CA GLU A 154 -4.63 5.39 -5.68
C GLU A 154 -4.78 5.51 -4.17
N PHE A 155 -4.54 4.42 -3.44
CA PHE A 155 -4.69 4.43 -1.99
C PHE A 155 -3.60 5.27 -1.30
N LYS A 156 -2.34 5.16 -1.72
CA LYS A 156 -1.23 6.03 -1.28
C LYS A 156 -1.59 7.50 -1.55
N THR A 157 -2.07 7.81 -2.74
CA THR A 157 -2.48 9.19 -3.10
C THR A 157 -3.64 9.70 -2.24
N LEU A 158 -4.68 8.90 -2.03
CA LEU A 158 -5.81 9.24 -1.17
C LEU A 158 -5.34 9.58 0.25
N LEU A 159 -4.46 8.76 0.83
CA LEU A 159 -3.95 8.97 2.18
C LEU A 159 -3.05 10.20 2.27
N ALA A 160 -2.23 10.48 1.25
CA ALA A 160 -1.41 11.69 1.21
C ALA A 160 -2.28 12.95 1.15
N VAL A 161 -3.32 12.95 0.30
CA VAL A 161 -4.31 14.04 0.24
C VAL A 161 -5.05 14.18 1.57
N TYR A 162 -5.42 13.07 2.21
CA TYR A 162 -6.04 13.08 3.53
C TYR A 162 -5.14 13.73 4.60
N GLY A 163 -3.83 13.45 4.61
CA GLY A 163 -2.89 14.13 5.50
C GLY A 163 -2.84 15.65 5.29
N ILE A 164 -2.84 16.11 4.04
CA ILE A 164 -2.92 17.54 3.69
C ILE A 164 -4.27 18.13 4.12
N PHE A 165 -5.36 17.41 3.90
CA PHE A 165 -6.69 17.81 4.36
C PHE A 165 -6.74 18.01 5.88
N MET A 166 -6.18 17.07 6.65
CA MET A 166 -6.10 17.18 8.11
C MET A 166 -5.26 18.38 8.57
N THR A 167 -4.19 18.71 7.84
CA THR A 167 -3.41 19.94 8.09
C THR A 167 -4.29 21.18 8.01
N GLY A 168 -5.07 21.31 6.92
CA GLY A 168 -6.00 22.43 6.74
C GLY A 168 -7.09 22.43 7.81
N LEU A 169 -7.63 21.26 8.14
CA LEU A 169 -8.66 21.13 9.15
C LEU A 169 -8.17 21.60 10.53
N VAL A 170 -6.97 21.20 10.96
CA VAL A 170 -6.39 21.66 12.24
C VAL A 170 -6.08 23.16 12.24
N LEU A 171 -5.66 23.74 11.11
CA LEU A 171 -5.35 25.17 11.02
C LEU A 171 -6.59 26.08 11.01
N PHE A 172 -7.67 25.63 10.37
CA PHE A 172 -8.79 26.49 10.01
C PHE A 172 -10.12 26.09 10.65
N SER A 173 -10.24 24.92 11.27
CA SER A 173 -11.47 24.51 11.95
C SER A 173 -11.63 25.29 13.25
N THR A 174 -12.62 26.19 13.26
CA THR A 174 -13.03 26.97 14.45
C THR A 174 -14.32 26.42 15.09
N GLU A 175 -14.96 25.42 14.48
CA GLU A 175 -16.30 24.92 14.86
C GLU A 175 -16.40 23.39 14.84
N ASN A 176 -17.48 22.87 15.41
CA ASN A 176 -17.82 21.44 15.52
C ASN A 176 -18.57 20.97 14.24
N PRO A 177 -18.20 19.85 13.58
CA PRO A 177 -17.26 18.82 14.00
C PRO A 177 -15.78 19.21 13.86
N GLY A 178 -15.03 18.98 14.94
CA GLY A 178 -13.57 19.15 14.97
C GLY A 178 -12.79 18.04 14.25
N PRO A 179 -11.44 18.13 14.20
CA PRO A 179 -10.58 17.21 13.45
C PRO A 179 -10.78 15.72 13.74
N GLU A 180 -11.02 15.37 15.01
CA GLU A 180 -11.25 13.97 15.42
C GLU A 180 -12.55 13.41 14.83
N ALA A 181 -13.64 14.17 14.87
CA ALA A 181 -14.93 13.73 14.35
C ALA A 181 -14.90 13.53 12.83
N TRP A 182 -14.24 14.44 12.10
CA TRP A 182 -13.96 14.24 10.67
C TRP A 182 -13.12 13.00 10.41
N THR A 183 -12.09 12.78 11.21
CA THR A 183 -11.24 11.58 11.11
C THR A 183 -12.05 10.31 11.28
N VAL A 184 -12.90 10.22 12.31
CA VAL A 184 -13.79 9.07 12.50
C VAL A 184 -14.71 8.85 11.31
N GLY A 185 -15.37 9.92 10.82
CA GLY A 185 -16.29 9.83 9.68
C GLY A 185 -15.60 9.37 8.39
N CYS A 186 -14.46 10.00 8.05
CA CYS A 186 -13.65 9.61 6.89
C CYS A 186 -13.13 8.17 7.01
N PHE A 187 -12.70 7.76 8.21
CA PHE A 187 -12.14 6.43 8.41
C PHE A 187 -13.21 5.33 8.35
N GLN A 188 -14.39 5.58 8.91
CA GLN A 188 -15.55 4.70 8.75
C GLN A 188 -15.96 4.55 7.27
N LEU A 189 -16.02 5.66 6.54
CA LEU A 189 -16.31 5.64 5.11
C LEU A 189 -15.27 4.81 4.35
N LEU A 190 -13.98 5.01 4.64
CA LEU A 190 -12.89 4.24 4.03
C LEU A 190 -13.05 2.75 4.30
N ILE A 191 -13.36 2.35 5.54
CA ILE A 191 -13.58 0.95 5.91
C ILE A 191 -14.76 0.35 5.15
N VAL A 192 -15.91 1.05 5.12
CA VAL A 192 -17.10 0.57 4.42
C VAL A 192 -16.81 0.38 2.93
N VAL A 193 -16.20 1.38 2.28
CA VAL A 193 -15.81 1.30 0.87
C VAL A 193 -14.82 0.16 0.64
N GLY A 194 -13.82 0.00 1.52
CA GLY A 194 -12.84 -1.08 1.46
C GLY A 194 -13.46 -2.47 1.55
N ILE A 195 -14.42 -2.68 2.47
CA ILE A 195 -15.14 -3.95 2.62
C ILE A 195 -15.97 -4.24 1.36
N LEU A 196 -16.70 -3.25 0.85
CA LEU A 196 -17.47 -3.41 -0.40
C LEU A 196 -16.55 -3.75 -1.58
N GLN A 197 -15.42 -3.07 -1.71
CA GLN A 197 -14.43 -3.34 -2.73
C GLN A 197 -13.81 -4.74 -2.59
N LEU A 198 -13.53 -5.20 -1.37
CA LEU A 198 -13.05 -6.57 -1.11
C LEU A 198 -14.06 -7.62 -1.58
N LEU A 199 -15.35 -7.44 -1.26
CA LEU A 199 -16.41 -8.36 -1.68
C LEU A 199 -16.55 -8.41 -3.21
N ILE A 200 -16.50 -7.25 -3.87
CA ILE A 200 -16.53 -7.17 -5.34
C ILE A 200 -15.29 -7.86 -5.93
N ASN A 201 -14.10 -7.58 -5.39
CA ASN A 201 -12.85 -8.18 -5.86
C ASN A 201 -12.83 -9.69 -5.65
N LEU A 202 -13.41 -10.21 -4.57
CA LEU A 202 -13.55 -11.64 -4.32
C LEU A 202 -14.42 -12.28 -5.40
N TRP A 203 -15.58 -11.69 -5.70
CA TRP A 203 -16.46 -12.19 -6.75
C TRP A 203 -15.76 -12.21 -8.11
N VAL A 204 -15.07 -11.12 -8.47
CA VAL A 204 -14.28 -11.04 -9.71
C VAL A 204 -13.17 -12.08 -9.72
N ALA A 205 -12.45 -12.25 -8.61
CA ALA A 205 -11.35 -13.21 -8.50
C ALA A 205 -11.84 -14.65 -8.69
N VAL A 206 -12.96 -15.04 -8.06
CA VAL A 206 -13.56 -16.37 -8.24
C VAL A 206 -13.93 -16.61 -9.70
N ARG A 207 -14.58 -15.63 -10.34
CA ARG A 207 -14.93 -15.71 -11.76
C ARG A 207 -13.69 -15.87 -12.64
N ASP A 208 -12.67 -15.04 -12.43
CA ASP A 208 -11.46 -15.00 -13.25
C ASP A 208 -10.64 -16.29 -13.08
N VAL A 209 -10.53 -16.83 -11.85
CA VAL A 209 -9.86 -18.11 -11.58
C VAL A 209 -10.60 -19.28 -12.21
N ASN A 210 -11.94 -19.31 -12.18
CA ASN A 210 -12.70 -20.36 -12.85
C ASN A 210 -12.56 -20.32 -14.38
N GLN A 211 -12.28 -19.16 -14.95
CA GLN A 211 -12.12 -18.97 -16.40
C GLN A 211 -10.69 -19.22 -16.90
N HIS A 212 -9.68 -18.86 -16.11
CA HIS A 212 -8.29 -18.79 -16.56
C HIS A 212 -7.31 -19.56 -15.66
N GLY A 213 -7.74 -20.03 -14.49
CA GLY A 213 -6.89 -20.71 -13.53
C GLY A 213 -6.51 -22.12 -13.99
N ALA A 214 -5.38 -22.61 -13.48
CA ALA A 214 -5.02 -24.02 -13.62
C ALA A 214 -6.06 -24.92 -12.93
N PRO A 215 -6.21 -26.19 -13.36
CA PRO A 215 -7.03 -27.16 -12.63
C PRO A 215 -6.63 -27.22 -11.16
N PRO A 216 -7.59 -27.39 -10.23
CA PRO A 216 -7.29 -27.46 -8.82
C PRO A 216 -6.34 -28.63 -8.53
N ASP A 217 -5.34 -28.39 -7.70
CA ASP A 217 -4.47 -29.45 -7.20
C ASP A 217 -5.26 -30.33 -6.22
N THR A 218 -5.53 -31.57 -6.63
CA THR A 218 -6.23 -32.57 -5.81
C THR A 218 -5.27 -33.60 -5.21
N SER A 219 -3.95 -33.35 -5.25
CA SER A 219 -2.98 -34.23 -4.62
C SER A 219 -3.05 -34.13 -3.09
N GLU A 220 -2.76 -35.25 -2.43
CA GLU A 220 -2.67 -35.30 -0.97
C GLU A 220 -1.44 -34.55 -0.46
N TRP A 221 -1.53 -34.02 0.76
CA TRP A 221 -0.40 -33.33 1.38
C TRP A 221 0.77 -34.30 1.61
N ILE A 222 1.94 -33.94 1.10
CA ILE A 222 3.18 -34.66 1.40
C ILE A 222 3.59 -34.31 2.83
N VAL A 223 3.28 -35.22 3.77
CA VAL A 223 3.57 -35.03 5.21
C VAL A 223 5.02 -35.35 5.60
N ASN A 224 5.79 -35.95 4.69
CA ASN A 224 7.18 -36.30 4.93
C ASN A 224 8.10 -35.29 4.25
N ARG A 225 8.94 -34.60 5.02
CA ARG A 225 10.04 -33.79 4.47
C ARG A 225 11.09 -34.72 3.88
N GLU A 226 11.00 -35.03 2.60
CA GLU A 226 12.17 -35.49 1.86
C GLU A 226 13.13 -34.30 1.76
N ARG A 227 14.33 -34.48 2.33
CA ARG A 227 15.41 -33.48 2.33
C ARG A 227 16.10 -33.45 0.98
#